data_AF-P61866-F1
#
_entry.id   AF-P61866-F1
#
_cell.length_a   1.000
_cell.length_b   1.000
_cell.length_c   1.000
_cell.angle_alpha   90.00
_cell.angle_beta   90.00
_cell.angle_gamma   90.00
#
_symmetry.space_group_name_H-M   'P 1'
#
loop_
_entity.id
_entity.type
_entity.pdbx_description
1 polymer ?
#
loop_
_entity_poly.entity_id
_entity_poly.type
_entity_poly.pdbx_seq_one_letter_code
_entity_poly.pdbx_strand_id
1 'polypeptide(L)'
;MPPKFDPTEIKIVYLRCVGGEVGATSALAPKVGPLGLSPKKIGEDIAKATQDWKGLKVTCKLTIQNRVAKIDVVPSAASLIVKELKEPPRDRKKVKNVKHNGDLTVDTIIKIARIMRPRSMAKKLEGTVKEILGTAQSVGCTIDGQHPHDIIESIANGEIEIPAQ
;
A
#
# COMPACT_ATOMS: atom_id res chain seq x y z
N MET A 1 -8.88 2.59 -37.98
CA MET A 1 -9.97 2.47 -36.98
C MET A 1 -9.34 1.98 -35.69
N PRO A 2 -9.47 2.69 -34.55
CA PRO A 2 -9.05 2.14 -33.26
C PRO A 2 -9.78 0.80 -33.06
N PRO A 3 -9.10 -0.24 -32.55
CA PRO A 3 -9.70 -1.56 -32.40
C PRO A 3 -10.99 -1.44 -31.58
N LYS A 4 -12.08 -2.03 -32.12
CA LYS A 4 -13.37 -2.15 -31.43
C LYS A 4 -13.10 -2.63 -30.01
N PHE A 5 -13.61 -1.89 -29.03
CA PHE A 5 -13.47 -2.23 -27.62
C PHE A 5 -14.17 -3.57 -27.37
N ASP A 6 -13.40 -4.66 -27.25
CA ASP A 6 -13.95 -5.96 -26.87
C ASP A 6 -14.42 -5.89 -25.41
N PRO A 7 -15.74 -5.99 -25.14
CA PRO A 7 -16.29 -5.79 -23.79
C PRO A 7 -15.88 -6.88 -22.80
N THR A 8 -15.41 -8.03 -23.28
CA THR A 8 -14.90 -9.16 -22.51
C THR A 8 -13.42 -9.06 -22.18
N GLU A 9 -12.68 -8.10 -22.75
CA GLU A 9 -11.25 -7.98 -22.49
C GLU A 9 -11.00 -7.43 -21.08
N ILE A 10 -10.34 -8.25 -20.25
CA ILE A 10 -9.98 -7.89 -18.88
C ILE A 10 -8.89 -6.82 -18.94
N LYS A 11 -9.26 -5.55 -18.81
CA LYS A 11 -8.29 -4.46 -18.76
C LYS A 11 -7.90 -4.19 -17.33
N ILE A 12 -6.64 -4.47 -17.02
CA ILE A 12 -6.04 -4.15 -15.73
C ILE A 12 -5.41 -2.77 -15.81
N VAL A 13 -5.98 -1.81 -15.09
CA VAL A 13 -5.44 -0.44 -14.98
C VAL A 13 -4.90 -0.22 -13.59
N TYR A 14 -3.61 0.10 -13.50
CA TYR A 14 -3.00 0.54 -12.25
C TYR A 14 -3.13 2.07 -12.11
N LEU A 15 -3.71 2.49 -11.00
CA LEU A 15 -3.90 3.89 -10.67
C LEU A 15 -3.34 4.20 -9.28
N ARG A 16 -2.63 5.32 -9.15
CA ARG A 16 -2.26 5.85 -7.83
C ARG A 16 -3.31 6.86 -7.40
N CYS A 17 -4.02 6.56 -6.31
CA CYS A 17 -4.96 7.49 -5.69
C CYS A 17 -4.47 7.90 -4.30
N VAL A 18 -4.96 9.04 -3.82
CA VAL A 18 -4.84 9.40 -2.40
C VAL A 18 -6.01 8.70 -1.70
N GLY A 19 -5.70 7.84 -0.73
CA GLY A 19 -6.71 7.13 0.04
C GLY A 19 -7.56 8.08 0.87
N GLY A 20 -8.84 7.78 0.99
CA GLY A 20 -9.81 8.54 1.78
C GLY A 20 -10.27 9.87 1.18
N GLU A 21 -9.72 10.29 0.05
CA GLU A 21 -10.23 11.42 -0.74
C GLU A 21 -10.79 10.89 -2.06
N VAL A 22 -11.84 11.54 -2.57
CA VAL A 22 -12.32 11.28 -3.93
C VAL A 22 -11.22 11.71 -4.88
N GLY A 23 -10.56 10.73 -5.51
CA GLY A 23 -9.46 11.00 -6.43
C GLY A 23 -9.87 12.03 -7.47
N ALA A 24 -9.01 13.04 -7.71
CA ALA A 24 -9.32 14.10 -8.66
C ALA A 24 -9.73 13.49 -10.00
N THR A 25 -10.93 13.85 -10.47
CA THR A 25 -11.48 13.35 -11.73
C THR A 25 -10.54 13.58 -12.91
N SER A 26 -9.69 14.62 -12.83
CA SER A 26 -8.63 14.93 -13.79
C SER A 26 -7.51 13.87 -13.88
N ALA A 27 -7.16 13.22 -12.78
CA ALA A 27 -6.16 12.16 -12.76
C ALA A 27 -6.73 10.80 -13.21
N LEU A 28 -8.04 10.61 -12.98
CA LEU A 28 -8.78 9.42 -13.37
C LEU A 28 -9.17 9.43 -14.85
N ALA A 29 -9.65 10.57 -15.36
CA ALA A 29 -10.25 10.71 -16.69
C ALA A 29 -9.37 10.18 -17.84
N PRO A 30 -8.04 10.40 -17.89
CA PRO A 30 -7.20 9.87 -18.97
C PRO A 30 -7.15 8.35 -19.01
N LYS A 31 -7.32 7.66 -17.87
CA LYS A 31 -7.21 6.20 -17.78
C LYS A 31 -8.55 5.49 -17.89
N VAL A 32 -9.61 6.06 -17.30
CA VAL A 32 -10.96 5.43 -17.28
C VAL A 32 -11.86 5.92 -18.40
N GLY A 33 -11.59 7.12 -18.96
CA GLY A 33 -12.34 7.70 -20.06
C GLY A 33 -12.38 6.83 -21.31
N PRO A 34 -11.24 6.29 -21.80
CA PRO A 34 -11.21 5.38 -22.95
C PRO A 34 -11.93 4.04 -22.73
N LEU A 35 -12.26 3.70 -21.48
CA LEU A 35 -12.89 2.44 -21.08
C LEU A 35 -14.40 2.59 -20.84
N GLY A 36 -14.97 3.77 -21.11
CA GLY A 36 -16.40 4.05 -21.01
C GLY A 36 -16.94 4.09 -19.58
N LEU A 37 -16.07 4.22 -18.57
CA LEU A 37 -16.43 4.29 -17.16
C LEU A 37 -16.50 5.74 -16.69
N SER A 38 -17.50 6.06 -15.87
CA SER A 38 -17.62 7.38 -15.27
C SER A 38 -16.55 7.57 -14.19
N PRO A 39 -15.66 8.58 -14.31
CA PRO A 39 -14.64 8.85 -13.30
C PRO A 39 -15.23 9.20 -11.94
N LYS A 40 -16.49 9.68 -11.88
CA LYS A 40 -17.20 9.96 -10.63
C LYS A 40 -17.49 8.68 -9.85
N LYS A 41 -18.07 7.67 -10.50
CA LYS A 41 -18.41 6.38 -9.87
C LYS A 41 -17.15 5.66 -9.37
N ILE A 42 -16.12 5.58 -10.22
CA ILE A 42 -14.84 4.99 -9.82
C ILE A 42 -14.19 5.79 -8.68
N GLY A 43 -14.25 7.12 -8.71
CA GLY A 43 -13.73 7.94 -7.63
C GLY A 43 -14.40 7.67 -6.29
N GLU A 44 -15.72 7.48 -6.27
CA GLU A 44 -16.49 7.12 -5.07
C GLU A 44 -16.18 5.71 -4.59
N ASP A 45 -16.12 4.74 -5.49
CA ASP A 45 -15.82 3.34 -5.15
C ASP A 45 -14.37 3.20 -4.65
N ILE A 46 -13.41 3.92 -5.24
CA ILE A 46 -12.03 3.99 -4.75
C ILE A 46 -12.02 4.65 -3.37
N ALA A 47 -12.75 5.74 -3.17
CA ALA A 47 -12.78 6.43 -1.87
C ALA A 47 -13.33 5.51 -0.77
N LYS A 48 -14.40 4.75 -1.04
CA LYS A 48 -14.96 3.73 -0.12
C LYS A 48 -13.97 2.61 0.15
N ALA A 49 -13.36 2.06 -0.91
CA ALA A 49 -12.39 1.00 -0.79
C ALA A 49 -11.08 1.46 -0.14
N THR A 50 -10.78 2.77 -0.07
CA THR A 50 -9.53 3.32 0.47
C THR A 50 -9.72 4.16 1.74
N GLN A 51 -10.88 4.10 2.41
CA GLN A 51 -11.14 4.89 3.62
C GLN A 51 -10.15 4.62 4.75
N ASP A 52 -9.64 3.40 4.85
CA ASP A 52 -8.64 3.02 5.86
C ASP A 52 -7.26 3.65 5.62
N TRP A 53 -7.01 4.21 4.42
CA TRP A 53 -5.71 4.76 4.02
C TRP A 53 -5.76 6.28 3.81
N LYS A 54 -6.57 6.97 4.62
CA LYS A 54 -6.74 8.44 4.56
C LYS A 54 -5.40 9.17 4.51
N GLY A 55 -5.18 9.93 3.42
CA GLY A 55 -4.00 10.77 3.22
C GLY A 55 -2.77 10.06 2.63
N LEU A 56 -2.79 8.73 2.51
CA LEU A 56 -1.72 7.93 1.92
C LEU A 56 -1.90 7.78 0.42
N LYS A 57 -0.79 7.74 -0.34
CA LYS A 57 -0.85 7.38 -1.76
C LYS A 57 -0.90 5.86 -1.85
N VAL A 58 -2.01 5.32 -2.34
CA VAL A 58 -2.23 3.88 -2.50
C VAL A 58 -2.39 3.57 -3.98
N THR A 59 -1.78 2.47 -4.41
CA THR A 59 -2.01 1.90 -5.73
C THR A 59 -3.26 1.04 -5.71
N CYS A 60 -4.20 1.33 -6.59
CA CYS A 60 -5.38 0.50 -6.84
C CYS A 60 -5.21 -0.19 -8.18
N LYS A 61 -5.42 -1.51 -8.19
CA LYS A 61 -5.55 -2.31 -9.40
C LYS A 61 -7.03 -2.33 -9.77
N LEU A 62 -7.39 -1.62 -10.84
CA LEU A 62 -8.73 -1.63 -11.40
C LEU A 62 -8.78 -2.74 -12.43
N THR A 63 -9.55 -3.79 -12.16
CA THR A 63 -9.84 -4.85 -13.14
C THR A 63 -11.16 -4.49 -13.80
N ILE A 64 -11.11 -4.09 -15.07
CA ILE A 64 -12.27 -3.63 -15.82
C ILE A 64 -12.74 -4.76 -16.73
N GLN A 65 -13.98 -5.21 -16.54
CA GLN A 65 -14.66 -6.20 -17.36
C GLN A 65 -16.10 -5.73 -17.60
N ASN A 66 -16.62 -5.79 -18.83
CA ASN A 66 -18.01 -5.44 -19.13
C ASN A 66 -18.48 -4.07 -18.56
N ARG A 67 -17.62 -3.05 -18.57
CA ARG A 67 -17.87 -1.71 -17.97
C ARG A 67 -18.11 -1.72 -16.45
N VAL A 68 -17.68 -2.76 -15.76
CA VAL A 68 -17.65 -2.85 -14.31
C VAL A 68 -16.19 -2.86 -13.88
N ALA A 69 -15.82 -1.94 -12.98
CA ALA A 69 -14.48 -1.86 -12.42
C ALA A 69 -14.46 -2.56 -11.06
N LYS A 70 -13.77 -3.70 -10.96
CA LYS A 70 -13.42 -4.29 -9.67
C LYS A 70 -12.17 -3.62 -9.15
N ILE A 71 -12.27 -2.98 -7.98
CA ILE A 71 -11.17 -2.26 -7.34
C ILE A 71 -10.49 -3.22 -6.37
N ASP A 72 -9.25 -3.54 -6.64
CA ASP A 72 -8.38 -4.26 -5.70
C ASP A 72 -7.35 -3.26 -5.17
N VAL A 73 -7.38 -3.03 -3.86
CA VAL A 73 -6.38 -2.17 -3.22
C VAL A 73 -5.10 -2.98 -3.12
N VAL A 74 -4.03 -2.48 -3.75
CA VAL A 74 -2.71 -3.08 -3.65
C VAL A 74 -2.01 -2.41 -2.46
N PRO A 75 -2.07 -2.98 -1.23
CA PRO A 75 -1.36 -2.44 -0.09
C PRO A 75 0.13 -2.42 -0.39
N SER A 76 0.77 -1.28 -0.17
CA SER A 76 2.23 -1.17 -0.11
C SER A 76 2.70 -1.46 1.31
N ALA A 77 3.93 -1.95 1.48
CA ALA A 77 4.54 -2.17 2.80
C ALA A 77 4.42 -0.91 3.67
N ALA A 78 4.80 0.24 3.10
CA ALA A 78 4.69 1.54 3.75
C ALA A 78 3.25 1.89 4.17
N SER A 79 2.24 1.47 3.41
CA SER A 79 0.85 1.73 3.76
C SER A 79 0.40 0.90 4.96
N LEU A 80 0.91 -0.32 5.11
CA LEU A 80 0.61 -1.19 6.25
C LEU A 80 1.34 -0.70 7.51
N ILE A 81 2.61 -0.33 7.37
CA ILE A 81 3.42 0.24 8.46
C ILE A 81 2.75 1.51 9.00
N VAL A 82 2.40 2.47 8.14
CA VAL A 82 1.76 3.72 8.60
C VAL A 82 0.36 3.48 9.17
N LYS A 83 -0.36 2.44 8.73
CA LYS A 83 -1.65 2.06 9.32
C LYS A 83 -1.49 1.58 10.77
N GLU A 84 -0.47 0.76 11.02
CA GLU A 84 -0.17 0.26 12.37
C GLU A 84 0.41 1.33 13.29
N LEU A 85 1.14 2.30 12.73
CA LEU A 85 1.63 3.46 13.48
C LEU A 85 0.52 4.35 14.06
N LYS A 86 -0.74 4.19 13.61
CA LYS A 86 -1.89 5.01 14.02
C LYS A 86 -1.61 6.51 13.99
N GLU A 87 -0.71 6.96 13.11
CA GLU A 87 -0.39 8.37 13.01
C GLU A 87 -1.62 9.15 12.52
N PRO A 88 -1.91 10.31 13.12
CA PRO A 88 -3.08 11.10 12.77
C PRO A 88 -3.03 11.51 11.28
N PRO A 89 -4.21 11.67 10.64
CA PRO A 89 -4.32 11.94 9.22
C PRO A 89 -3.48 13.15 8.82
N ARG A 90 -2.55 12.92 7.89
CA ARG A 90 -1.54 13.89 7.45
C ARG A 90 -2.18 15.10 6.79
N ASP A 91 -2.00 16.25 7.42
CA ASP A 91 -2.32 17.55 6.83
C ASP A 91 -1.18 17.98 5.89
N ARG A 92 -1.21 17.54 4.62
CA ARG A 92 -0.15 17.79 3.61
C ARG A 92 0.22 19.27 3.42
N LYS A 93 -0.61 20.20 3.89
CA LYS A 93 -0.45 21.65 3.70
C LYS A 93 0.35 22.34 4.80
N LYS A 94 0.43 21.79 6.02
CA LYS A 94 0.98 22.53 7.17
C LYS A 94 2.38 22.12 7.58
N VAL A 95 2.80 20.86 7.38
CA VAL A 95 4.14 20.43 7.79
C VAL A 95 4.75 19.52 6.73
N LYS A 96 5.77 20.04 6.03
CA LYS A 96 6.64 19.27 5.15
C LYS A 96 7.72 18.60 6.04
N ASN A 97 8.03 17.33 5.80
CA ASN A 97 9.07 16.57 6.50
C ASN A 97 8.82 16.31 8.00
N VAL A 98 7.59 15.96 8.41
CA VAL A 98 7.41 15.34 9.74
C VAL A 98 8.10 13.98 9.70
N LYS A 99 9.17 13.84 10.49
CA LYS A 99 9.78 12.54 10.79
C LYS A 99 8.69 11.67 11.42
N HIS A 100 8.47 10.51 10.84
CA HIS A 100 7.67 9.49 11.51
C HIS A 100 8.44 9.13 12.78
N ASN A 101 7.82 9.28 13.94
CA ASN A 101 8.43 8.94 15.24
C ASN A 101 7.66 7.78 15.86
N GLY A 102 7.20 6.87 15.01
CA GLY A 102 6.38 5.76 15.39
C GLY A 102 7.23 4.57 15.80
N ASP A 103 6.99 4.04 16.98
CA ASP A 103 7.60 2.80 17.46
C ASP A 103 6.64 1.64 17.18
N LEU A 104 7.14 0.60 16.50
CA LEU A 104 6.39 -0.62 16.23
C LEU A 104 6.97 -1.77 17.05
N THR A 105 6.13 -2.69 17.49
CA THR A 105 6.62 -3.94 18.08
C THR A 105 7.02 -4.93 16.99
N VAL A 106 8.02 -5.79 17.26
CA VAL A 106 8.42 -6.87 16.34
C VAL A 106 7.22 -7.75 15.94
N ASP A 107 6.25 -7.99 16.84
CA ASP A 107 5.02 -8.73 16.55
C ASP A 107 4.18 -8.10 15.43
N THR A 108 4.13 -6.77 15.40
CA THR A 108 3.37 -6.03 14.39
C THR A 108 4.01 -6.19 13.02
N ILE A 109 5.34 -6.21 12.97
CA ILE A 109 6.11 -6.42 11.74
C ILE A 109 5.92 -7.85 11.24
N ILE A 110 5.91 -8.83 12.13
CA ILE A 110 5.62 -10.23 11.77
C ILE A 110 4.22 -10.35 11.17
N LYS A 111 3.21 -9.66 11.74
CA LYS A 111 1.85 -9.62 11.17
C LYS A 111 1.83 -8.99 9.78
N ILE A 112 2.51 -7.86 9.58
CA ILE A 112 2.63 -7.22 8.26
C ILE A 112 3.34 -8.17 7.28
N ALA A 113 4.38 -8.87 7.72
CA ALA A 113 5.13 -9.84 6.92
C ALA A 113 4.29 -11.01 6.45
N ARG A 114 3.37 -11.51 7.29
CA ARG A 114 2.41 -12.54 6.91
C ARG A 114 1.42 -12.06 5.86
N ILE A 115 0.92 -10.83 5.98
CA ILE A 115 0.01 -10.22 4.99
C ILE A 115 0.74 -9.99 3.65
N MET A 116 2.02 -9.65 3.70
CA MET A 116 2.84 -9.41 2.50
C MET A 116 3.44 -10.68 1.88
N ARG A 117 3.42 -11.82 2.58
CA ARG A 117 3.92 -13.11 2.09
C ARG A 117 3.45 -13.50 0.69
N PRO A 118 2.17 -13.33 0.28
CA PRO A 118 1.75 -13.66 -1.09
C PRO A 118 2.32 -12.73 -2.18
N ARG A 119 2.94 -11.61 -1.80
CA ARG A 119 3.55 -10.64 -2.72
C ARG A 119 5.07 -10.57 -2.65
N SER A 120 5.65 -11.00 -1.55
CA SER A 120 7.10 -11.04 -1.41
C SER A 120 7.68 -12.25 -2.15
N MET A 121 8.82 -12.04 -2.79
CA MET A 121 9.57 -13.08 -3.51
C MET A 121 10.58 -13.79 -2.60
N ALA A 122 10.57 -13.52 -1.29
CA ALA A 122 11.50 -14.12 -0.35
C ALA A 122 11.19 -15.62 -0.12
N LYS A 123 12.25 -16.43 -0.10
CA LYS A 123 12.14 -17.89 0.15
C LYS A 123 11.67 -18.22 1.57
N LYS A 124 12.00 -17.37 2.53
CA LYS A 124 11.71 -17.53 3.97
C LYS A 124 10.99 -16.31 4.51
N LEU A 125 10.20 -16.48 5.57
CA LEU A 125 9.59 -15.38 6.33
C LEU A 125 10.64 -14.43 6.93
N GLU A 126 11.84 -14.92 7.24
CA GLU A 126 12.97 -14.08 7.64
C GLU A 126 13.28 -13.01 6.60
N GLY A 127 13.25 -13.38 5.31
CA GLY A 127 13.48 -12.45 4.21
C GLY A 127 12.34 -11.44 4.07
N THR A 128 11.09 -11.87 4.22
CA THR A 128 9.94 -10.95 4.15
C THR A 128 9.95 -9.94 5.29
N VAL A 129 10.35 -10.35 6.50
CA VAL A 129 10.51 -9.44 7.64
C VAL A 129 11.64 -8.46 7.37
N LYS A 130 12.82 -8.89 6.89
CA LYS A 130 13.93 -7.98 6.52
C LYS A 130 13.54 -6.95 5.47
N GLU A 131 12.75 -7.34 4.47
CA GLU A 131 12.22 -6.40 3.47
C GLU A 131 11.33 -5.33 4.12
N ILE A 132 10.45 -5.75 5.05
CA ILE A 132 9.56 -4.83 5.75
C ILE A 132 10.35 -3.90 6.67
N LEU A 133 11.35 -4.41 7.39
CA LEU A 133 12.27 -3.61 8.20
C LEU A 133 12.99 -2.55 7.36
N GLY A 134 13.48 -2.90 6.17
CA GLY A 134 14.06 -1.94 5.24
C GLY A 134 13.07 -0.85 4.80
N THR A 135 11.80 -1.23 4.59
CA THR A 135 10.76 -0.21 4.33
C THR A 135 10.41 0.62 5.56
N ALA A 136 10.45 0.05 6.76
CA ALA A 136 10.21 0.76 8.02
C ALA A 136 11.30 1.81 8.28
N GLN A 137 12.56 1.52 7.94
CA GLN A 137 13.65 2.49 7.95
C GLN A 137 13.37 3.67 7.02
N SER A 138 12.86 3.40 5.82
CA SER A 138 12.51 4.45 4.84
C SER A 138 11.32 5.30 5.28
N VAL A 139 10.40 4.71 6.04
CA VAL A 139 9.33 5.45 6.72
C VAL A 139 9.89 6.21 7.92
N GLY A 140 10.90 5.70 8.62
CA GLY A 140 11.49 6.31 9.82
C GLY A 140 10.92 5.76 11.13
N CYS A 141 10.33 4.56 11.11
CA CYS A 141 9.85 3.92 12.34
C CYS A 141 11.02 3.36 13.15
N THR A 142 10.94 3.47 14.47
CA THR A 142 11.75 2.64 15.37
C THR A 142 10.98 1.36 15.69
N ILE A 143 11.70 0.34 16.16
CA ILE A 143 11.10 -0.94 16.49
C ILE A 143 11.61 -1.35 17.85
N ASP A 144 10.72 -1.46 18.83
CA ASP A 144 11.06 -1.68 20.24
C ASP A 144 12.21 -0.77 20.71
N GLY A 145 12.21 0.49 20.25
CA GLY A 145 13.24 1.49 20.55
C GLY A 145 14.58 1.32 19.83
N GLN A 146 14.76 0.29 19.02
CA GLN A 146 15.97 0.06 18.23
C GLN A 146 15.86 0.60 16.81
N HIS A 147 17.00 0.89 16.19
CA HIS A 147 17.03 1.28 14.79
C HIS A 147 16.78 0.03 13.93
N PRO A 148 15.98 0.11 12.84
CA PRO A 148 15.65 -1.06 12.02
C PRO A 148 16.86 -1.80 11.46
N HIS A 149 18.00 -1.11 11.33
CA HIS A 149 19.26 -1.72 10.89
C HIS A 149 19.81 -2.73 11.91
N ASP A 150 19.76 -2.40 13.20
CA ASP A 150 20.27 -3.27 14.28
C ASP A 150 19.44 -4.55 14.35
N ILE A 151 18.12 -4.45 14.17
CA ILE A 151 17.22 -5.61 14.13
C ILE A 151 17.47 -6.46 12.88
N ILE A 152 17.75 -5.84 11.72
CA ILE A 152 18.11 -6.58 10.51
C ILE A 152 19.38 -7.41 10.75
N GLU A 153 20.36 -6.85 11.46
CA GLU A 153 21.60 -7.53 11.84
C GLU A 153 21.33 -8.63 12.88
N SER A 154 20.55 -8.38 13.94
CA SER A 154 20.16 -9.41 14.92
C SER A 154 19.39 -10.57 14.27
N ILE A 155 18.52 -10.31 13.28
CA ILE A 155 17.85 -11.37 12.51
C ILE A 155 18.86 -12.08 11.58
N ALA A 156 19.89 -11.40 11.07
CA ALA A 156 20.95 -12.03 10.28
C ALA A 156 21.86 -12.92 11.14
N ASN A 157 22.12 -12.50 12.38
CA ASN A 157 22.92 -13.24 13.36
C ASN A 157 22.15 -14.39 14.01
N GLY A 158 20.84 -14.48 13.79
CA GLY A 158 19.97 -15.54 14.32
C GLY A 158 19.53 -15.32 15.77
N GLU A 159 19.69 -14.11 16.31
CA GLU A 159 19.27 -13.77 17.67
C GLU A 159 17.75 -13.65 17.80
N ILE A 160 17.06 -13.29 16.71
CA ILE A 160 15.61 -13.16 16.65
C ILE A 160 15.07 -14.24 15.72
N GLU A 161 14.59 -15.33 16.31
CA GLU A 161 13.88 -16.38 15.57
C GLU A 161 12.49 -15.88 15.17
N ILE A 162 12.27 -15.73 13.87
CA ILE A 162 10.96 -15.38 13.33
C ILE A 162 10.13 -16.67 13.23
N PRO A 163 8.99 -16.78 13.94
CA PRO A 163 8.17 -17.99 13.90
C PRO A 163 7.64 -18.21 12.48
N ALA A 164 8.06 -19.32 11.88
CA ALA A 164 7.86 -19.64 10.46
C ALA A 164 6.43 -20.05 10.06
N GLN A 165 5.44 -19.92 10.96
CA GLN A 165 4.05 -20.29 10.73
C GLN A 165 3.18 -19.09 10.41
#